data_AF-A0A2I0IB16-F1
#
_entry.id   AF-A0A2I0IB16-F1
#
_cell.length_a   1.000
_cell.length_b   1.000
_cell.length_c   1.000
_cell.angle_alpha   90.00
_cell.angle_beta   90.00
_cell.angle_gamma   90.00
#
_symmetry.space_group_name_H-M   'P 1'
#
loop_
_entity.id
_entity.type
_entity.pdbx_description
1 polymer ?
#
loop_
_entity_poly.entity_id
_entity_poly.type
_entity_poly.pdbx_seq_one_letter_code
_entity_poly.pdbx_strand_id
1 'polypeptide(L)'
;MNQNSVVSIFGERGNVAGLGPEQVIIVHDDRAREEVLGHVGKQALVLTLTECKGLEFQDVVLYNFFGSSPMKNQWRVVYEYMMGRNLLDNSFSGRYPQFKPARHNILCSELKQLYVAITRARQRLWICENNRQFAGAMLDYWRKLSLIQCKTEKLDSSRHYAYPRA
;
A
#
# COMPACT_ATOMS: atom_id res chain seq x y z
N MET A 1 -9.11 7.35 -7.96
CA MET A 1 -9.50 5.93 -7.82
C MET A 1 -11.01 5.88 -7.77
N ASN A 2 -11.63 4.86 -8.38
CA ASN A 2 -13.09 4.68 -8.33
C ASN A 2 -13.46 3.91 -7.06
N GLN A 3 -14.64 4.17 -6.49
CA GLN A 3 -15.16 3.51 -5.26
C GLN A 3 -15.10 1.96 -5.30
N ASN A 4 -15.05 1.38 -6.51
CA ASN A 4 -15.10 -0.06 -6.72
C ASN A 4 -13.74 -0.78 -6.66
N SER A 5 -12.59 -0.09 -6.74
CA SER A 5 -11.28 -0.76 -6.90
C SER A 5 -10.71 -1.32 -5.59
N VAL A 6 -11.01 -0.71 -4.44
CA VAL A 6 -10.58 -1.26 -3.14
C VAL A 6 -11.50 -2.40 -2.72
N VAL A 7 -12.80 -2.27 -2.99
CA VAL A 7 -13.80 -3.31 -2.68
C VAL A 7 -13.64 -4.54 -3.60
N SER A 8 -13.26 -4.35 -4.87
CA SER A 8 -13.01 -5.45 -5.81
C SER A 8 -11.84 -6.35 -5.39
N ILE A 9 -10.82 -5.81 -4.70
CA ILE A 9 -9.68 -6.60 -4.18
C ILE A 9 -10.18 -7.72 -3.26
N PHE A 10 -11.28 -7.49 -2.54
CA PHE A 10 -11.85 -8.46 -1.61
C PHE A 10 -12.98 -9.30 -2.25
N GLY A 11 -13.44 -8.96 -3.46
CA GLY A 11 -14.64 -9.50 -4.11
C GLY A 11 -14.47 -10.76 -4.97
N GLU A 12 -13.29 -11.37 -5.06
CA GLU A 12 -13.08 -12.58 -5.89
C GLU A 12 -13.80 -13.86 -5.35
N ARG A 13 -14.50 -13.80 -4.20
CA ARG A 13 -15.25 -14.95 -3.64
C ARG A 13 -16.75 -15.02 -4.00
N GLY A 14 -17.20 -14.29 -5.03
CA GLY A 14 -18.51 -14.56 -5.65
C GLY A 14 -19.73 -14.03 -4.88
N ASN A 15 -19.56 -13.02 -4.03
CA ASN A 15 -20.69 -12.28 -3.50
C ASN A 15 -20.31 -10.81 -3.32
N VAL A 16 -21.17 -9.89 -3.77
CA VAL A 16 -21.01 -8.42 -3.59
C VAL A 16 -21.31 -8.03 -2.13
N ALA A 17 -21.04 -8.95 -1.19
CA ALA A 17 -21.18 -8.78 0.23
C ALA A 17 -19.85 -8.23 0.76
N GLY A 18 -19.93 -7.27 1.68
CA GLY A 18 -18.79 -6.51 2.20
C GLY A 18 -17.64 -7.35 2.75
N LEU A 19 -16.60 -6.65 3.21
CA LEU A 19 -15.42 -7.25 3.81
C LEU A 19 -15.81 -8.32 4.83
N GLY A 20 -15.29 -9.54 4.66
CA GLY A 20 -15.48 -10.60 5.65
C GLY A 20 -14.96 -10.16 7.02
N PRO A 21 -15.42 -10.78 8.12
CA PRO A 21 -15.04 -10.38 9.49
C PRO A 21 -13.53 -10.44 9.78
N GLU A 22 -12.74 -11.03 8.89
CA GLU A 22 -11.28 -11.19 9.02
C GLU A 22 -10.48 -10.35 8.01
N GLN A 23 -11.13 -9.38 7.35
CA GLN A 23 -10.52 -8.47 6.37
C GLN A 23 -10.53 -7.03 6.90
N VAL A 24 -9.43 -6.30 6.73
CA VAL A 24 -9.28 -4.93 7.23
C VAL A 24 -8.61 -4.02 6.20
N ILE A 25 -9.03 -2.75 6.19
CA ILE A 25 -8.28 -1.67 5.54
C ILE A 25 -7.49 -0.93 6.64
N ILE A 26 -6.19 -0.91 6.51
CA ILE A 26 -5.30 -0.14 7.39
C ILE A 26 -4.90 1.14 6.69
N VAL A 27 -5.07 2.26 7.39
CA VAL A 27 -4.71 3.60 6.92
C VAL A 27 -3.69 4.25 7.85
N HIS A 28 -2.99 5.27 7.37
CA HIS A 28 -1.96 5.94 8.15
C HIS A 28 -2.50 6.65 9.39
N ASP A 29 -3.57 7.44 9.22
CA ASP A 29 -4.14 8.32 10.24
C ASP A 29 -5.66 8.52 10.05
N ASP A 30 -6.29 9.25 10.98
CA ASP A 30 -7.74 9.49 10.98
C ASP A 30 -8.23 10.25 9.74
N ARG A 31 -7.41 11.14 9.18
CA ARG A 31 -7.75 11.87 7.96
C ARG A 31 -7.87 10.89 6.78
N ALA A 32 -6.92 9.98 6.64
CA ALA A 32 -6.99 8.94 5.62
C ALA A 32 -8.17 7.98 5.87
N ARG A 33 -8.52 7.72 7.14
CA ARG A 33 -9.69 6.92 7.50
C ARG A 33 -10.98 7.55 7.01
N GLU A 34 -11.18 8.85 7.26
CA GLU A 34 -12.36 9.59 6.80
C GLU A 34 -12.50 9.57 5.28
N GLU A 35 -11.39 9.75 4.55
CA GLU A 35 -11.36 9.62 3.09
C GLU A 35 -11.84 8.23 2.66
N VAL A 36 -11.25 7.16 3.20
CA VAL A 36 -11.62 5.79 2.82
C VAL A 36 -13.08 5.49 3.15
N LEU A 37 -13.56 5.86 4.35
CA LEU A 37 -14.96 5.67 4.75
C LEU A 37 -15.95 6.40 3.82
N GLY A 38 -15.56 7.55 3.28
CA GLY A 38 -16.35 8.26 2.26
C GLY A 38 -16.50 7.49 0.94
N HIS A 39 -15.59 6.56 0.64
CA HIS A 39 -15.63 5.74 -0.57
C HIS A 39 -16.26 4.35 -0.37
N VAL A 40 -15.93 3.67 0.74
CA VAL A 40 -16.36 2.28 1.00
C VAL A 40 -17.59 2.17 1.92
N GLY A 41 -18.00 3.28 2.55
CA GLY A 41 -19.09 3.29 3.52
C GLY A 41 -18.78 2.50 4.79
N LYS A 42 -19.82 2.16 5.57
CA LYS A 42 -19.70 1.41 6.85
C LYS A 42 -19.58 -0.12 6.68
N GLN A 43 -19.34 -0.59 5.45
CA GLN A 43 -19.32 -2.02 5.12
C GLN A 43 -17.93 -2.66 5.31
N ALA A 44 -16.92 -1.84 5.61
CA ALA A 44 -15.53 -2.24 5.76
C ALA A 44 -14.99 -1.84 7.13
N LEU A 45 -14.23 -2.73 7.77
CA LEU A 45 -13.43 -2.38 8.94
C LEU A 45 -12.22 -1.56 8.48
N VAL A 46 -12.15 -0.30 8.93
CA VAL A 46 -11.03 0.60 8.64
C VAL A 46 -10.36 1.00 9.95
N LEU A 47 -9.08 0.68 10.10
CA LEU A 47 -8.28 0.98 11.29
C LEU A 47 -7.07 1.84 10.94
N THR A 48 -6.69 2.74 11.83
CA THR A 48 -5.41 3.44 11.73
C THR A 48 -4.23 2.52 12.13
N LEU A 49 -3.00 2.92 11.79
CA LEU A 49 -1.77 2.25 12.22
C LEU A 49 -1.65 2.12 13.75
N THR A 50 -2.26 3.04 14.50
CA THR A 50 -2.24 3.01 15.96
C THR A 50 -3.25 2.01 16.50
N GLU A 51 -4.45 1.99 15.91
CA GLU A 51 -5.55 1.10 16.32
C GLU A 51 -5.31 -0.36 15.94
N CYS A 52 -4.60 -0.63 14.86
CA CYS A 52 -4.35 -2.01 14.41
C CYS A 52 -3.30 -2.76 15.25
N LYS A 53 -2.61 -2.10 16.20
CA LYS A 53 -1.54 -2.70 16.99
C LYS A 53 -2.06 -3.85 17.85
N GLY A 54 -1.34 -4.97 17.84
CA GLY A 54 -1.71 -6.17 18.60
C GLY A 54 -2.88 -6.96 18.00
N LEU A 55 -3.46 -6.49 16.89
CA LEU A 55 -4.49 -7.20 16.14
C LEU A 55 -3.88 -7.92 14.94
N GLU A 56 -4.52 -8.99 14.48
CA GLU A 56 -4.12 -9.71 13.27
C GLU A 56 -5.36 -10.06 12.45
N PHE A 57 -5.20 -10.08 11.13
CA PHE A 57 -6.26 -10.28 10.16
C PHE A 57 -5.78 -11.25 9.08
N GLN A 58 -6.68 -11.99 8.44
CA GLN A 58 -6.27 -12.85 7.31
C GLN A 58 -5.76 -12.01 6.15
N ASP A 59 -6.54 -10.97 5.84
CA ASP A 59 -6.42 -10.15 4.65
C ASP A 59 -6.32 -8.67 5.05
N VAL A 60 -5.24 -8.01 4.64
CA VAL A 60 -5.00 -6.60 4.93
C VAL A 60 -4.82 -5.83 3.63
N VAL A 61 -5.59 -4.75 3.46
CA VAL A 61 -5.27 -3.68 2.51
C VAL A 61 -4.60 -2.55 3.27
N LEU A 62 -3.34 -2.29 2.99
CA LEU A 62 -2.64 -1.08 3.42
C LEU A 62 -2.89 0.02 2.39
N TYR A 63 -3.71 1.01 2.76
CA TYR A 63 -4.14 2.06 1.86
C TYR A 63 -3.31 3.34 2.03
N ASN A 64 -2.76 3.80 0.90
CA ASN A 64 -2.06 5.06 0.67
C ASN A 64 -1.03 5.41 1.76
N PHE A 65 -0.29 4.41 2.24
CA PHE A 65 0.67 4.57 3.32
C PHE A 65 1.76 5.58 2.94
N PHE A 66 2.38 5.42 1.78
CA PHE A 66 3.45 6.31 1.32
C PHE A 66 2.92 7.70 0.93
N GLY A 67 1.69 7.76 0.41
CA GLY A 67 1.04 9.03 0.09
C GLY A 67 0.57 9.84 1.29
N SER A 68 0.18 9.18 2.37
CA SER A 68 -0.23 9.82 3.63
C SER A 68 0.97 10.12 4.55
N SER A 69 2.10 9.44 4.35
CA SER A 69 3.34 9.68 5.08
C SER A 69 3.83 11.14 4.96
N PRO A 70 4.29 11.78 6.06
CA PRO A 70 4.93 13.09 6.03
C PRO A 70 6.21 13.12 5.17
N MET A 71 6.85 11.96 4.94
CA MET A 71 8.08 11.88 4.15
C MET A 71 7.86 12.17 2.66
N LYS A 72 6.71 11.77 2.08
CA LYS A 72 6.40 11.97 0.65
C LYS A 72 7.59 11.61 -0.26
N ASN A 73 8.13 12.60 -0.98
CA ASN A 73 9.28 12.43 -1.89
C ASN A 73 10.60 12.04 -1.18
N GLN A 74 10.71 12.21 0.14
CA GLN A 74 11.89 11.80 0.91
C GLN A 74 12.05 10.27 0.97
N TRP A 75 11.00 9.49 0.70
CA TRP A 75 11.11 8.03 0.53
C TRP A 75 12.10 7.62 -0.57
N ARG A 76 12.39 8.52 -1.52
CA ARG A 76 13.43 8.31 -2.54
C ARG A 76 14.84 8.09 -1.96
N VAL A 77 15.08 8.41 -0.69
CA VAL A 77 16.35 8.09 0.00
C VAL A 77 16.68 6.60 -0.03
N VAL A 78 15.66 5.74 -0.18
CA VAL A 78 15.84 4.29 -0.35
C VAL A 78 16.68 3.97 -1.59
N TYR A 79 16.65 4.79 -2.64
CA TYR A 79 17.51 4.59 -3.79
C TYR A 79 19.00 4.73 -3.47
N GLU A 80 19.39 5.57 -2.51
CA GLU A 80 20.78 5.64 -2.04
C GLU A 80 21.20 4.31 -1.39
N TYR A 81 20.33 3.75 -0.53
CA TYR A 81 20.57 2.42 0.04
C TYR A 81 20.68 1.35 -1.06
N MET A 82 19.80 1.38 -2.06
CA MET A 82 19.84 0.44 -3.18
C MET A 82 21.12 0.58 -4.01
N MET A 83 21.59 1.80 -4.28
CA MET A 83 22.86 2.05 -4.95
C MET A 83 24.02 1.42 -4.17
N GLY A 84 24.10 1.68 -2.86
CA GLY A 84 25.15 1.13 -1.99
C GLY A 84 25.13 -0.39 -1.85
N ARG A 85 24.04 -1.05 -2.28
CA ARG A 85 23.87 -2.50 -2.30
C ARG A 85 23.94 -3.09 -3.71
N ASN A 86 24.33 -2.32 -4.73
CA ASN A 86 24.34 -2.71 -6.13
C ASN A 86 22.99 -3.27 -6.63
N LEU A 87 21.89 -2.77 -6.07
CA LEU A 87 20.52 -3.17 -6.45
C LEU A 87 19.96 -2.33 -7.61
N LEU A 88 20.58 -1.20 -7.92
CA LEU A 88 20.24 -0.39 -9.08
C LEU A 88 21.18 -0.71 -10.24
N ASP A 89 20.62 -0.72 -11.44
CA ASP A 89 21.40 -0.84 -12.66
C ASP A 89 22.14 0.48 -12.94
N ASN A 90 23.26 0.41 -13.66
CA ASN A 90 24.02 1.57 -14.12
C ASN A 90 23.19 2.51 -15.01
N SER A 91 22.08 2.01 -15.56
CA SER A 91 21.11 2.80 -16.32
C SER A 91 20.18 3.67 -15.45
N PHE A 92 20.18 3.50 -14.12
CA PHE A 92 19.33 4.28 -13.23
C PHE A 92 19.79 5.74 -13.16
N SER A 93 19.07 6.62 -13.87
CA SER A 93 19.33 8.06 -13.95
C SER A 93 18.48 8.91 -12.98
N GLY A 94 17.74 8.26 -12.07
CA GLY A 94 16.83 8.94 -11.15
C GLY A 94 17.58 9.79 -10.12
N ARG A 95 17.15 11.04 -9.91
CA ARG A 95 17.63 11.86 -8.77
C ARG A 95 17.08 11.32 -7.45
N TYR A 96 17.92 11.17 -6.43
CA TYR A 96 17.48 10.81 -5.08
C TYR A 96 18.23 11.66 -4.04
N PRO A 97 17.61 11.94 -2.88
CA PRO A 97 18.31 12.60 -1.79
C PRO A 97 19.34 11.63 -1.19
N GLN A 98 20.48 12.19 -0.76
CA GLN A 98 21.39 11.50 0.15
C GLN A 98 20.81 11.51 1.56
N PHE A 99 21.00 10.43 2.30
CA PHE A 99 20.58 10.29 3.67
C PHE A 99 21.31 11.31 4.53
N LYS A 100 20.51 12.08 5.25
CA LYS A 100 20.98 13.07 6.23
C LYS A 100 20.14 12.89 7.48
N PRO A 101 20.72 12.55 8.65
CA PRO A 101 19.98 12.27 9.88
C PRO A 101 18.98 13.38 10.24
N ALA A 102 19.38 14.64 10.13
CA ALA A 102 18.50 15.78 10.44
C ALA A 102 17.31 15.93 9.48
N ARG A 103 17.46 15.55 8.20
CA ARG A 103 16.38 15.65 7.20
C ARG A 103 15.48 14.41 7.16
N HIS A 104 16.00 13.26 7.58
CA HIS A 104 15.33 11.96 7.51
C HIS A 104 15.13 11.37 8.91
N ASN A 105 15.01 12.24 9.93
CA ASN A 105 14.86 11.84 11.33
C ASN A 105 13.59 11.00 11.59
N ILE A 106 12.56 11.11 10.74
CA ILE A 106 11.33 10.32 10.81
C ILE A 106 11.38 9.01 10.00
N LEU A 107 12.42 8.75 9.19
CA LEU A 107 12.49 7.53 8.37
C LEU A 107 12.38 6.25 9.23
N CYS A 108 13.03 6.26 10.39
CA CYS A 108 12.99 5.12 11.31
C CYS A 108 11.58 4.86 11.86
N SER A 109 10.83 5.90 12.25
CA SER A 109 9.45 5.72 12.73
C SER A 109 8.52 5.25 11.63
N GLU A 110 8.68 5.79 10.42
CA GLU A 110 7.87 5.41 9.27
C GLU A 110 8.12 3.96 8.84
N LEU A 111 9.38 3.51 8.81
CA LEU A 111 9.71 2.10 8.55
C LEU A 111 9.15 1.17 9.63
N LYS A 112 9.16 1.59 10.90
CA LYS A 112 8.53 0.82 11.99
C LYS A 112 7.01 0.75 11.83
N GLN A 113 6.36 1.84 11.44
CA GLN A 113 4.92 1.85 11.15
C GLN A 113 4.57 0.95 9.97
N LEU A 114 5.36 0.96 8.90
CA LEU A 114 5.21 0.05 7.78
C LEU A 114 5.34 -1.41 8.22
N TYR A 115 6.33 -1.72 9.06
CA TYR A 115 6.50 -3.05 9.65
C TYR A 115 5.26 -3.48 10.47
N VAL A 116 4.73 -2.58 11.31
CA VAL A 116 3.50 -2.84 12.06
C VAL A 116 2.36 -3.20 11.11
N ALA A 117 2.13 -2.41 10.06
CA ALA A 117 1.08 -2.65 9.08
C ALA A 117 1.23 -3.98 8.34
N ILE A 118 2.43 -4.26 7.83
CA ILE A 118 2.73 -5.50 7.08
C ILE A 118 2.47 -6.73 7.96
N THR A 119 2.89 -6.69 9.21
CA THR A 119 2.72 -7.82 10.15
C THR A 119 1.31 -7.98 10.69
N ARG A 120 0.34 -7.14 10.28
CA ARG A 120 -1.08 -7.38 10.61
C ARG A 120 -1.71 -8.46 9.73
N ALA A 121 -1.09 -8.78 8.59
CA ALA A 121 -1.60 -9.77 7.64
C ALA A 121 -1.09 -11.17 7.96
N ARG A 122 -2.00 -12.14 8.08
CA ARG A 122 -1.68 -13.57 8.28
C ARG A 122 -1.60 -14.36 6.98
N GLN A 123 -2.33 -13.96 5.94
CA GLN A 123 -2.34 -14.63 4.64
C GLN A 123 -1.98 -13.70 3.50
N ARG A 124 -2.71 -12.59 3.32
CA ARG A 124 -2.53 -11.70 2.17
C ARG A 124 -2.43 -10.25 2.58
N LEU A 125 -1.47 -9.57 1.97
CA LEU A 125 -1.28 -8.13 2.08
C LEU A 125 -1.36 -7.51 0.69
N TRP A 126 -2.25 -6.54 0.53
CA TRP A 126 -2.26 -5.64 -0.62
C TRP A 126 -1.83 -4.25 -0.17
N ILE A 127 -0.92 -3.63 -0.93
CA ILE A 127 -0.50 -2.25 -0.71
C ILE A 127 -1.06 -1.42 -1.87
N CYS A 128 -2.01 -0.54 -1.56
CA CYS A 128 -2.73 0.26 -2.54
C CYS A 128 -2.30 1.72 -2.41
N GLU A 129 -1.62 2.28 -3.42
CA GLU A 129 -1.07 3.64 -3.35
C GLU A 129 -1.68 4.54 -4.42
N ASN A 130 -2.13 5.73 -4.01
CA ASN A 130 -2.76 6.68 -4.93
C ASN A 130 -1.73 7.41 -5.80
N ASN A 131 -0.52 7.58 -5.26
CA ASN A 131 0.54 8.29 -5.94
C ASN A 131 1.82 7.45 -5.99
N ARG A 132 2.09 6.90 -7.18
CA ARG A 132 3.29 6.09 -7.44
C ARG A 132 4.59 6.88 -7.23
N GLN A 133 4.56 8.21 -7.26
CA GLN A 133 5.74 9.03 -7.00
C GLN A 133 6.29 8.82 -5.58
N PHE A 134 5.41 8.65 -4.59
CA PHE A 134 5.80 8.50 -3.19
C PHE A 134 6.19 7.06 -2.86
N ALA A 135 5.43 6.09 -3.37
CA ALA A 135 5.70 4.66 -3.16
C ALA A 135 6.83 4.10 -4.04
N GLY A 136 7.22 4.81 -5.11
CA GLY A 136 8.05 4.29 -6.20
C GLY A 136 9.35 3.66 -5.72
N ALA A 137 10.08 4.33 -4.81
CA ALA A 137 11.37 3.82 -4.32
C ALA A 137 11.23 2.50 -3.55
N MET A 138 10.17 2.35 -2.76
CA MET A 138 9.90 1.12 -2.02
C MET A 138 9.39 0.01 -2.94
N LEU A 139 8.51 0.34 -3.90
CA LEU A 139 8.04 -0.63 -4.89
C LEU A 139 9.19 -1.16 -5.76
N ASP A 140 10.10 -0.29 -6.19
CA ASP A 140 11.26 -0.68 -6.99
C ASP A 140 12.24 -1.52 -6.17
N TYR A 141 12.46 -1.17 -4.90
CA TYR A 141 13.24 -1.97 -3.95
C TYR A 141 12.67 -3.39 -3.80
N TRP A 142 11.39 -3.52 -3.47
CA TRP A 142 10.74 -4.81 -3.30
C TRP A 142 10.67 -5.62 -4.60
N ARG A 143 10.46 -4.96 -5.75
CA ARG A 143 10.47 -5.63 -7.05
C ARG A 143 11.86 -6.18 -7.38
N LYS A 144 12.92 -5.42 -7.09
CA LYS A 144 14.29 -5.88 -7.31
C LYS A 144 14.63 -7.11 -6.47
N LEU A 145 14.05 -7.22 -5.28
CA LEU A 145 14.17 -8.37 -4.39
C LEU A 145 13.15 -9.48 -4.69
N SER A 146 12.30 -9.33 -5.72
CA SER A 146 11.24 -10.27 -6.07
C SER A 146 10.23 -10.53 -4.93
N LEU A 147 9.98 -9.55 -4.07
CA LEU A 147 9.11 -9.66 -2.90
C LEU A 147 7.64 -9.32 -3.17
N ILE A 148 7.34 -8.67 -4.31
CA ILE A 148 5.99 -8.22 -4.65
C ILE A 148 5.60 -8.61 -6.08
N GLN A 149 4.30 -8.80 -6.28
CA GLN A 149 3.67 -8.87 -7.61
C GLN A 149 2.89 -7.57 -7.84
N CYS A 150 3.16 -6.89 -8.96
CA CYS A 150 2.43 -5.66 -9.31
C CYS A 150 1.25 -6.01 -10.22
N LYS A 151 0.02 -5.84 -9.73
CA LYS A 151 -1.18 -5.79 -10.58
C LYS A 151 -1.40 -4.34 -10.98
N THR A 152 -1.22 -4.02 -12.26
CA THR A 152 -1.68 -2.74 -12.83
C THR A 152 -3.10 -2.98 -13.32
N GLU A 153 -4.11 -2.43 -12.65
CA GLU A 153 -5.44 -2.35 -13.26
C GLU A 153 -5.32 -1.46 -14.50
N LYS A 154 -5.40 -2.05 -15.69
CA LYS A 154 -5.82 -1.29 -16.86
C LYS A 154 -7.23 -0.81 -16.52
N LEU A 155 -7.43 0.50 -16.50
CA LEU A 155 -8.75 1.08 -16.53
C LEU A 155 -9.34 0.72 -17.90
N ASP A 156 -9.87 -0.50 -18.04
CA ASP A 156 -10.64 -0.86 -19.22
C ASP A 156 -11.95 -0.07 -19.13
N SER A 157 -11.92 1.11 -19.75
CA SER A 157 -13.07 1.81 -20.26
C SER A 157 -13.74 0.93 -21.33
N SER A 158 -14.37 -0.17 -20.92
CA SER A 158 -15.39 -0.93 -21.64
C SER A 158 -15.89 -2.05 -20.72
N ARG A 159 -17.04 -1.83 -20.09
CA ARG A 159 -17.80 -2.88 -19.43
C ARG A 159 -18.10 -3.99 -20.44
N HIS A 160 -17.61 -5.20 -20.20
CA HIS A 160 -18.31 -6.42 -20.62
C HIS A 160 -18.21 -7.43 -19.48
N TYR A 161 -19.32 -7.58 -18.76
CA TYR A 161 -19.51 -8.69 -17.82
C TYR A 161 -19.70 -9.97 -18.63
N ALA A 162 -18.94 -11.02 -18.30
CA ALA A 162 -19.23 -12.38 -18.70
C ALA A 162 -19.01 -13.29 -17.47
N TYR A 163 -20.10 -13.92 -17.02
CA TYR A 163 -20.10 -14.91 -15.93
C TYR A 163 -19.67 -16.29 -16.46
N PRO A 164 -19.20 -17.21 -15.59
CA PRO A 164 -18.54 -18.44 -16.02
C PRO A 164 -19.54 -19.48 -16.54
N ARG A 165 -19.08 -20.33 -17.46
CA ARG A 165 -19.72 -21.63 -17.72
C ARG A 165 -19.06 -22.69 -16.85
N ALA A 166 -19.92 -23.60 -16.39
CA ALA A 166 -19.72 -24.68 -15.42
C ALA A 166 -18.41 -25.47 -15.56
#